data_AF-A0AAV8FTJ8-F1
#
_entry.id   AF-A0AAV8FTJ8-F1
#
_cell.length_a   1.000
_cell.length_b   1.000
_cell.length_c   1.000
_cell.angle_alpha   90.00
_cell.angle_beta   90.00
_cell.angle_gamma   90.00
#
_symmetry.space_group_name_H-M   'P 1'
#
loop_
_entity.id
_entity.type
_entity.pdbx_description
1 polymer ?
#
loop_
_entity_poly.entity_id
_entity_poly.type
_entity_poly.pdbx_seq_one_letter_code
_entity_poly.pdbx_strand_id
1 'polypeptide(L)'
;MEASSSGTSETERQPCSICLAPISDEAYLDRCFHSFCYKCIGEWLSFVAAKSSKPLSSFVCPLCKGQNSSIIHSVYGRSFQRHYASKDNIKRPLSDAHMLRLHVYNTNQDIGHNRADVVQYWKKCKYLQKNMWLQNWLRRDIQAILQARQRSIWY
;
A
#
# COMPACT_ATOMS: atom_id res chain seq x y z
N MET A 1 53.22 4.68 -16.71
CA MET A 1 52.37 5.80 -16.26
C MET A 1 50.95 5.36 -16.48
N GLU A 2 50.28 4.94 -15.40
CA GLU A 2 48.89 4.52 -15.39
C GLU A 2 47.99 5.74 -15.61
N ALA A 3 46.95 5.55 -16.42
CA ALA A 3 45.73 6.35 -16.33
C ALA A 3 44.57 5.37 -16.42
N SER A 4 44.26 4.74 -15.27
CA SER A 4 43.07 3.93 -15.08
C SER A 4 41.86 4.84 -15.08
N SER A 5 41.23 4.99 -16.25
CA SER A 5 39.94 5.62 -16.43
C SER A 5 38.86 4.77 -15.74
N SER A 6 38.57 5.12 -14.49
CA SER A 6 37.45 4.59 -13.72
C SER A 6 36.14 5.13 -14.31
N GLY A 7 35.60 4.45 -15.31
CA GLY A 7 34.26 4.69 -15.82
C GLY A 7 33.24 4.21 -14.79
N THR A 8 32.88 5.08 -13.85
CA THR A 8 31.67 4.89 -13.05
C THR A 8 30.49 5.01 -14.00
N SER A 9 29.91 3.87 -14.38
CA SER A 9 28.62 3.79 -15.07
C SER A 9 27.52 4.20 -14.08
N GLU A 10 27.49 5.47 -13.69
CA GLU A 10 26.30 6.09 -13.15
C GLU A 10 25.33 6.16 -14.32
N THR A 11 24.44 5.17 -14.41
CA THR A 11 23.29 5.22 -15.31
C THR A 11 22.65 6.60 -15.17
N GLU A 12 22.81 7.46 -16.18
CA GLU A 12 22.28 8.82 -16.18
C GLU A 12 20.76 8.74 -15.97
N ARG A 13 20.33 8.80 -14.70
CA ARG A 13 18.91 8.78 -14.39
C ARG A 13 18.36 10.08 -14.95
N GLN A 14 17.36 9.96 -15.82
CA GLN A 14 16.75 11.14 -16.42
C GLN A 14 16.26 12.07 -15.30
N PRO A 15 16.51 13.39 -15.43
CA PRO A 15 16.08 14.35 -14.41
C PRO A 15 14.55 14.34 -14.29
N CYS A 16 14.04 14.73 -13.13
CA CYS A 16 12.61 14.86 -12.94
C CYS A 16 12.05 15.90 -13.93
N SER A 17 11.11 15.51 -14.79
CA SER A 17 10.58 16.43 -15.80
C SER A 17 9.65 17.54 -15.26
N ILE A 18 9.46 17.59 -13.93
CA ILE A 18 8.64 18.62 -13.27
C ILE A 18 9.55 19.71 -12.71
N CYS A 19 10.56 19.36 -11.90
CA CYS A 19 11.50 20.32 -11.31
C CYS A 19 12.82 20.46 -12.06
N LEU A 20 13.08 19.62 -13.07
CA LEU A 20 14.29 19.56 -13.89
C LEU A 20 15.59 19.23 -13.11
N ALA A 21 15.46 18.83 -11.85
CA ALA A 21 16.57 18.41 -10.99
C ALA A 21 16.69 16.87 -10.96
N PRO A 22 17.80 16.31 -10.42
CA PRO A 22 17.90 14.89 -10.13
C PRO A 22 16.72 14.40 -9.28
N ILE A 23 16.22 13.19 -9.56
CA ILE A 23 15.06 12.65 -8.86
C ILE A 23 15.41 12.40 -7.39
N SER A 24 14.73 13.11 -6.49
CA SER A 24 14.78 12.92 -5.04
C SER A 24 13.50 12.24 -4.55
N ASP A 25 13.61 11.18 -3.75
CA ASP A 25 12.47 10.33 -3.33
C ASP A 25 11.67 9.83 -4.54
N GLU A 26 12.21 8.82 -5.22
CA GLU A 26 11.71 8.35 -6.50
C GLU A 26 10.30 7.78 -6.39
N ALA A 27 9.40 8.32 -7.21
CA ALA A 27 8.02 7.88 -7.31
C ALA A 27 7.67 7.56 -8.76
N TYR A 28 6.82 6.55 -8.93
CA TYR A 28 6.36 6.05 -10.22
C TYR A 28 4.85 6.18 -10.36
N LEU A 29 4.40 6.41 -11.58
CA LEU A 29 2.98 6.29 -11.92
C LEU A 29 2.59 4.84 -12.20
N ASP A 30 1.38 4.46 -11.80
CA ASP A 30 0.95 3.06 -11.78
C ASP A 30 0.75 2.38 -13.14
N ARG A 31 0.43 3.13 -14.20
CA ARG A 31 0.23 2.56 -15.55
C ARG A 31 1.42 2.77 -16.46
N CYS A 32 1.95 3.99 -16.50
CA CYS A 32 3.03 4.34 -17.43
C CYS A 32 4.43 4.22 -16.83
N PHE A 33 4.56 4.01 -15.52
CA PHE A 33 5.84 3.82 -14.82
C PHE A 33 6.89 4.94 -14.99
N HIS A 34 6.51 6.10 -15.52
CA HIS A 34 7.40 7.24 -15.55
C HIS A 34 7.71 7.72 -14.13
N SER A 35 8.97 8.06 -13.90
CA SER A 35 9.49 8.45 -12.59
C SER A 35 9.59 9.96 -12.41
N PHE A 36 9.38 10.40 -11.18
CA PHE A 36 9.42 11.79 -10.74
C PHE A 36 9.91 11.86 -9.28
N CYS A 37 10.22 13.05 -8.78
CA CYS A 37 10.28 13.27 -7.34
C CYS A 37 8.88 13.09 -6.76
N TYR A 38 8.76 12.35 -5.65
CA TYR A 38 7.47 12.12 -4.98
C TYR A 38 6.73 13.41 -4.66
N LYS A 39 7.46 14.41 -4.14
CA LYS A 39 6.91 15.75 -3.88
C LYS A 39 6.33 16.39 -5.14
N CYS A 40 7.09 16.40 -6.24
CA CYS A 40 6.69 17.05 -7.48
C CYS A 40 5.42 16.44 -8.10
N ILE A 41 5.36 15.10 -8.15
CA ILE A 41 4.17 14.43 -8.71
C ILE A 41 2.96 14.52 -7.76
N GLY A 42 3.18 14.59 -6.44
CA GLY A 42 2.15 14.85 -5.45
C GLY A 42 1.54 16.26 -5.55
N GLU A 43 2.37 17.28 -5.75
CA GLU A 43 1.94 18.67 -6.00
C GLU A 43 1.16 18.78 -7.32
N TRP A 44 1.64 18.12 -8.38
CA TRP A 44 0.92 18.02 -9.65
C TRP A 44 -0.49 17.44 -9.46
N LEU A 45 -0.59 16.33 -8.73
CA LEU A 45 -1.88 15.70 -8.45
C LEU A 45 -2.82 16.64 -7.68
N SER A 46 -2.30 17.34 -6.69
CA SER A 46 -3.06 18.33 -5.89
C SER A 46 -3.55 19.50 -6.74
N PHE A 47 -2.72 19.98 -7.66
CA PHE A 47 -3.10 21.04 -8.62
C PHE A 47 -4.20 20.59 -9.58
N VAL A 48 -4.09 19.38 -10.15
CA VAL A 48 -5.12 18.81 -11.04
C VAL A 48 -6.44 18.57 -10.30
N ALA A 49 -6.37 18.11 -9.05
CA ALA A 49 -7.54 17.93 -8.21
C ALA A 49 -8.23 19.28 -7.91
N ALA A 50 -7.47 20.32 -7.57
CA ALA A 50 -8.02 21.65 -7.29
C ALA A 50 -8.71 22.29 -8.51
N LYS A 51 -8.26 21.96 -9.72
CA LYS A 51 -8.88 22.45 -10.97
C LYS A 51 -10.11 21.66 -11.41
N SER A 52 -10.33 20.47 -10.85
CA SER A 52 -11.43 19.60 -11.24
C SER A 52 -12.64 19.84 -10.34
N SER A 53 -13.82 20.03 -10.94
CA SER A 53 -15.08 20.21 -10.20
C SER A 53 -15.61 18.91 -9.57
N LYS A 54 -14.99 17.77 -9.86
CA LYS A 54 -15.37 16.43 -9.38
C LYS A 54 -14.19 15.74 -8.69
N PRO A 55 -14.45 14.81 -7.75
CA PRO A 55 -13.41 13.98 -7.14
C PRO A 55 -12.58 13.27 -8.20
N LEU A 56 -11.26 13.37 -8.10
CA LEU A 56 -10.34 12.87 -9.11
C LEU A 56 -10.19 11.35 -8.98
N SER A 57 -10.87 10.57 -9.83
CA SER A 57 -10.69 9.11 -9.88
C SER A 57 -9.44 8.68 -10.65
N SER A 58 -8.95 9.53 -11.54
CA SER A 58 -7.76 9.32 -12.37
C SER A 58 -7.14 10.65 -12.75
N PHE A 59 -5.85 10.66 -13.05
CA PHE A 59 -5.11 11.86 -13.43
C PHE A 59 -4.16 11.58 -14.61
N VAL A 60 -3.73 12.65 -15.27
CA VAL A 60 -2.91 12.57 -16.48
C VAL A 60 -1.43 12.71 -16.11
N CYS A 61 -0.59 11.82 -16.67
CA CYS A 61 0.85 11.89 -16.56
C CYS A 61 1.39 13.18 -17.21
N PRO A 62 2.23 13.99 -16.53
CA PRO A 62 2.76 15.21 -17.12
C PRO A 62 3.73 14.93 -18.29
N LEU A 63 4.39 13.76 -18.30
CA LEU A 63 5.30 13.32 -19.35
C LEU A 63 4.57 12.79 -20.59
N CYS A 64 3.95 11.61 -20.51
CA CYS A 64 3.39 10.92 -21.67
C CYS A 64 1.89 11.17 -21.92
N LYS A 65 1.24 11.96 -21.06
CA LYS A 65 -0.21 12.23 -21.09
C LYS A 65 -1.09 10.97 -20.91
N GLY A 66 -0.52 9.83 -20.52
CA GLY A 66 -1.28 8.64 -20.15
C GLY A 66 -2.10 8.83 -18.87
N GLN A 67 -3.26 8.18 -18.79
CA GLN A 67 -4.08 8.16 -17.57
C GLN A 67 -3.47 7.23 -16.51
N ASN A 68 -3.53 7.66 -15.26
CA ASN A 68 -3.04 6.94 -14.08
C ASN A 68 -4.03 7.10 -12.93
N SER A 69 -3.99 6.20 -11.95
CA SER A 69 -4.88 6.22 -10.78
C SER A 69 -4.15 6.35 -9.45
N SER A 70 -2.85 6.10 -9.44
CA SER A 70 -2.04 6.15 -8.23
C SER A 70 -0.57 6.44 -8.49
N ILE A 71 0.09 6.89 -7.44
CA ILE A 71 1.54 7.14 -7.34
C ILE A 71 2.11 6.07 -6.41
N ILE A 72 3.16 5.37 -6.84
CA ILE A 72 3.90 4.38 -6.06
C ILE A 72 5.22 4.99 -5.63
N HIS A 73 5.55 4.93 -4.35
CA HIS A 73 6.80 5.49 -3.78
C HIS A 73 7.29 4.65 -2.60
N SER A 74 8.42 5.03 -1.99
CA SER A 74 8.98 4.31 -0.83
C SER A 74 9.19 2.82 -1.10
N VAL A 75 9.79 2.47 -2.25
CA VAL A 75 10.01 1.07 -2.65
C VAL A 75 11.21 0.50 -1.90
N TYR A 76 10.97 -0.41 -0.97
CA TYR A 76 12.00 -1.08 -0.16
C TYR A 76 11.90 -2.60 -0.35
N GLY A 77 12.66 -3.14 -1.30
CA GLY A 77 12.64 -4.58 -1.62
C GLY A 77 11.28 -5.03 -2.14
N ARG A 78 10.48 -5.70 -1.30
CA ARG A 78 9.12 -6.20 -1.63
C ARG A 78 7.99 -5.32 -1.11
N SER A 79 8.28 -4.25 -0.36
CA SER A 79 7.27 -3.31 0.13
C SER A 79 7.30 -2.00 -0.65
N PHE A 80 6.14 -1.36 -0.75
CA PHE A 80 5.96 -0.04 -1.38
C PHE A 80 4.77 0.68 -0.75
N GLN A 81 4.76 2.00 -0.84
CA GLN A 81 3.61 2.83 -0.52
C GLN A 81 2.89 3.25 -1.80
N ARG A 82 1.57 3.40 -1.71
CA ARG A 82 0.73 3.79 -2.86
C ARG A 82 -0.26 4.88 -2.44
N HIS A 83 -0.21 6.00 -3.15
CA HIS A 83 -1.08 7.14 -2.99
C HIS A 83 -2.08 7.18 -4.16
N TYR A 84 -3.36 6.95 -3.90
CA TYR A 84 -4.42 6.98 -4.91
C TYR A 84 -4.95 8.41 -5.11
N ALA A 85 -5.27 8.77 -6.35
CA ALA A 85 -5.89 10.05 -6.69
C ALA A 85 -7.30 10.19 -6.08
N SER A 86 -8.02 9.07 -6.02
CA SER A 86 -9.37 9.03 -5.46
C SER A 86 -9.30 8.97 -3.93
N LYS A 87 -9.85 9.99 -3.27
CA LYS A 87 -10.17 9.92 -1.83
C LYS A 87 -11.29 8.91 -1.53
N ASP A 88 -12.07 8.56 -2.55
CA ASP A 88 -13.31 7.79 -2.44
C ASP A 88 -13.17 6.31 -2.87
N ASN A 89 -11.95 5.80 -3.08
CA ASN A 89 -11.72 4.39 -3.44
C ASN A 89 -10.63 3.69 -2.62
N ILE A 90 -10.43 4.11 -1.36
CA ILE A 90 -10.41 3.09 -0.29
C ILE A 90 -11.86 2.97 0.20
N LYS A 91 -12.77 2.49 -0.67
CA LYS A 91 -13.97 1.84 -0.18
C LYS A 91 -13.49 0.58 0.51
N ARG A 92 -13.18 0.74 1.80
CA ARG A 92 -13.12 -0.28 2.84
C ARG A 92 -12.84 -1.67 2.28
N PRO A 93 -11.56 -2.09 2.14
CA PRO A 93 -11.25 -3.50 1.84
C PRO A 93 -11.81 -4.45 2.92
N LEU A 94 -12.30 -3.89 4.03
CA LEU A 94 -12.81 -4.55 5.20
C LEU A 94 -14.26 -4.06 5.44
N SER A 95 -15.23 -4.96 5.40
CA SER A 95 -16.62 -4.64 5.78
C SER A 95 -16.70 -4.01 7.18
N ASP A 96 -17.84 -3.41 7.52
CA ASP A 96 -18.05 -2.82 8.87
C ASP A 96 -17.76 -3.83 9.99
N ALA A 97 -18.07 -5.12 9.76
CA ALA A 97 -17.71 -6.21 10.65
C ALA A 97 -16.19 -6.42 10.79
N HIS A 98 -15.43 -6.27 9.71
CA HIS A 98 -13.96 -6.35 9.76
C HIS A 98 -13.35 -5.12 10.45
N MET A 99 -13.91 -3.92 10.26
CA MET A 99 -13.46 -2.72 10.97
C MET A 99 -13.68 -2.84 12.48
N LEU A 100 -14.84 -3.39 12.89
CA LEU A 100 -15.11 -3.69 14.30
C LEU A 100 -14.13 -4.74 14.85
N ARG A 101 -13.83 -5.81 14.10
CA ARG A 101 -12.83 -6.82 14.52
C ARG A 101 -11.43 -6.24 14.64
N LEU A 102 -11.01 -5.42 13.68
CA LEU A 102 -9.71 -4.74 13.70
C LEU A 102 -9.59 -3.81 14.90
N HIS A 103 -10.66 -3.06 15.21
CA HIS A 103 -10.71 -2.23 16.41
C HIS A 103 -10.51 -3.08 17.67
N VAL A 104 -11.22 -4.21 17.80
CA VAL A 104 -11.05 -5.15 18.92
C VAL A 104 -9.62 -5.68 19.03
N TYR A 105 -8.95 -6.03 17.93
CA TYR A 105 -7.55 -6.48 17.99
C TYR A 105 -6.58 -5.38 18.43
N ASN A 106 -6.81 -4.15 17.98
CA ASN A 106 -5.95 -3.03 18.31
C ASN A 106 -6.18 -2.52 19.74
N THR A 107 -7.43 -2.52 20.22
CA THR A 107 -7.75 -2.15 21.61
C THR A 107 -7.37 -3.24 22.60
N ASN A 108 -7.40 -4.52 22.19
CA ASN A 108 -6.90 -5.62 23.00
C ASN A 108 -5.36 -5.67 23.08
N GLN A 109 -4.64 -4.77 22.40
CA GLN A 109 -3.20 -4.61 22.62
C GLN A 109 -2.91 -4.02 24.02
N ASP A 110 -3.88 -3.33 24.63
CA ASP A 110 -3.86 -2.85 26.02
C ASP A 110 -4.53 -3.81 27.02
N ILE A 111 -5.27 -4.82 26.55
CA ILE A 111 -5.72 -5.91 27.43
C ILE A 111 -4.58 -6.90 27.51
N GLY A 112 -3.76 -6.76 28.55
CA GLY A 112 -2.55 -7.53 28.83
C GLY A 112 -2.76 -9.05 28.82
N HIS A 113 -2.91 -9.64 27.64
CA HIS A 113 -2.54 -11.03 27.44
C HIS A 113 -1.03 -11.07 27.55
N ASN A 114 -0.57 -11.51 28.72
CA ASN A 114 0.83 -11.68 29.01
C ASN A 114 1.43 -12.50 27.87
N ARG A 115 2.43 -11.97 27.16
CA ARG A 115 3.14 -12.68 26.09
C ARG A 115 3.61 -14.07 26.54
N ALA A 116 3.84 -14.23 27.85
CA ALA A 116 4.12 -15.51 28.50
C ALA A 116 2.97 -16.52 28.37
N ASP A 117 1.70 -16.11 28.44
CA ASP A 117 0.53 -17.00 28.33
C ASP A 117 0.42 -17.59 26.94
N VAL A 118 0.66 -16.78 25.91
CA VAL A 118 0.69 -17.23 24.51
C VAL A 118 1.85 -18.21 24.34
N VAL A 119 3.07 -17.86 24.74
CA VAL A 119 4.25 -18.75 24.64
C VAL A 119 4.03 -20.06 25.41
N GLN A 120 3.43 -20.01 26.59
CA GLN A 120 3.15 -21.20 27.39
C GLN A 120 1.99 -22.04 26.82
N TYR A 121 1.04 -21.41 26.14
CA TYR A 121 0.00 -22.08 25.36
C TYR A 121 0.60 -22.89 24.19
N TRP A 122 1.58 -22.31 23.47
CA TRP A 122 2.33 -23.01 22.43
C TRP A 122 3.20 -24.15 23.00
N LYS A 123 3.95 -23.89 24.08
CA LYS A 123 4.78 -24.92 24.74
C LYS A 123 3.98 -26.11 25.26
N LYS A 124 2.73 -25.88 25.68
CA LYS A 124 1.82 -26.94 26.14
C LYS A 124 1.03 -27.60 25.01
N CYS A 125 1.33 -27.29 23.74
CA CYS A 125 0.63 -27.80 22.56
C CYS A 125 -0.89 -27.68 22.63
N LYS A 126 -1.41 -26.68 23.36
CA LYS A 126 -2.86 -26.51 23.55
C LYS A 126 -3.62 -26.20 22.26
N TYR A 127 -2.93 -25.76 21.22
CA TYR A 127 -3.47 -25.59 19.87
C TYR A 127 -3.74 -26.92 19.14
N LEU A 128 -3.07 -28.02 19.54
CA LEU A 128 -3.36 -29.36 19.02
C LEU A 128 -4.59 -29.97 19.70
N GLN A 129 -4.99 -29.44 20.86
CA GLN A 129 -6.25 -29.84 21.47
C GLN A 129 -7.42 -29.27 20.68
N LYS A 130 -8.43 -30.11 20.47
CA LYS A 130 -9.60 -29.78 19.68
C LYS A 130 -10.41 -28.68 20.38
N ASN A 131 -10.11 -27.43 20.06
CA ASN A 131 -10.90 -26.29 20.51
C ASN A 131 -12.00 -26.02 19.49
N MET A 132 -13.18 -26.59 19.72
CA MET A 132 -14.34 -26.42 18.85
C MET A 132 -14.75 -24.96 18.67
N TRP A 133 -14.53 -24.13 19.68
CA TRP A 133 -14.84 -22.70 19.61
C TRP A 133 -13.88 -21.97 18.65
N LEU A 134 -12.58 -22.22 18.76
CA LEU A 134 -11.57 -21.64 17.87
C LEU A 134 -11.79 -22.09 16.42
N GLN A 135 -12.08 -23.37 16.19
CA GLN A 135 -12.34 -23.92 14.85
C GLN A 135 -13.60 -23.29 14.22
N ASN A 136 -14.68 -23.15 14.99
CA ASN A 136 -15.90 -22.51 14.51
C ASN A 136 -15.71 -21.02 14.27
N TRP A 137 -14.97 -20.33 15.15
CA TRP A 137 -14.63 -18.93 14.99
C TRP A 137 -13.77 -18.70 13.75
N LEU A 138 -12.69 -19.47 13.58
CA LEU A 138 -11.79 -19.40 12.43
C LEU A 138 -12.51 -19.70 11.12
N ARG A 139 -13.37 -20.74 11.11
CA ARG A 139 -14.19 -21.08 9.93
C ARG A 139 -15.10 -19.92 9.53
N ARG A 140 -15.79 -19.28 10.50
CA ARG A 140 -16.65 -18.12 10.25
C ARG A 140 -15.85 -16.93 9.74
N ASP A 141 -14.65 -16.71 10.26
CA ASP A 141 -13.80 -15.59 9.85
C ASP A 141 -13.26 -15.80 8.43
N ILE A 142 -12.76 -17.00 8.11
CA ILE A 142 -12.35 -17.38 6.74
C ILE A 142 -13.53 -17.26 5.76
N GLN A 143 -14.72 -17.74 6.13
CA GLN A 143 -15.92 -17.61 5.31
C GLN A 143 -16.30 -16.15 5.06
N ALA A 144 -16.21 -15.29 6.07
CA ALA A 144 -16.47 -13.86 5.92
C ALA A 144 -15.47 -13.18 4.99
N ILE A 145 -14.18 -13.53 5.09
CA ILE A 145 -13.11 -13.03 4.21
C ILE A 145 -13.34 -13.49 2.76
N LEU A 146 -13.70 -14.76 2.56
CA LEU A 146 -13.93 -15.33 1.23
C LEU A 146 -15.22 -14.79 0.57
N GLN A 147 -16.31 -14.62 1.32
CA GLN A 147 -17.55 -14.02 0.80
C GLN A 147 -17.37 -12.55 0.41
N ALA A 148 -16.52 -11.80 1.13
CA ALA A 148 -16.13 -10.45 0.74
C ALA A 148 -15.36 -10.43 -0.60
N ARG A 149 -14.56 -11.47 -0.85
CA ARG A 149 -13.77 -11.64 -2.09
C ARG A 149 -14.62 -12.02 -3.30
N GLN A 150 -15.69 -12.79 -3.11
CA GLN A 150 -16.61 -13.18 -4.20
C GLN A 150 -17.47 -12.01 -4.69
N ARG A 151 -17.80 -11.05 -3.82
CA ARG A 151 -18.57 -9.84 -4.17
C ARG A 151 -17.75 -8.75 -4.87
N SER A 152 -16.43 -8.90 -4.93
CA SER A 152 -15.50 -7.97 -5.60
C SER A 152 -15.12 -8.40 -7.02
N ILE A 153 -15.69 -9.48 -7.55
CA ILE A 153 -15.47 -9.99 -8.92
C ILE A 153 -16.63 -9.61 -9.87
N TRP A 154 -17.73 -9.10 -9.32
CA TRP A 154 -18.88 -8.62 -10.10
C TRP A 154 -19.18 -7.15 -9.78
N TYR A 155 -18.19 -6.27 -9.99
CA TYR A 155 -18.35 -4.82 -10.18
C TYR A 155 -17.10 -4.25 -10.86
#